data_AF-A0A1M4UR53-F1
#
_entry.id   AF-A0A1M4UR53-F1
#
_cell.length_a   1.000
_cell.length_b   1.000
_cell.length_c   1.000
_cell.angle_alpha   90.00
_cell.angle_beta   90.00
_cell.angle_gamma   90.00
#
_symmetry.space_group_name_H-M   'P 1'
#
loop_
_entity.id
_entity.type
_entity.pdbx_description
1 polymer ?
#
loop_
_entity_poly.entity_id
_entity_poly.type
_entity_poly.pdbx_seq_one_letter_code
_entity_poly.pdbx_strand_id
1 'polypeptide(L)'
;MFPKSYVFRKGGRPVVYETTSKAKEILPEDEWWRIVRFDLNRDDQIIDWTHEREWRLPGNFKFDLSEATVLLPNKYGYDRFLKLCEEVDGVDIVSEIKGIVSLGAVFY
;
A
#
# COMPACT_ATOMS: atom_id res chain seq x y z
N MET A 1 1.37 -4.34 -5.06
CA MET A 1 0.02 -4.40 -4.46
C MET A 1 -0.17 -5.75 -3.79
N PHE A 2 -0.94 -5.77 -2.70
CA PHE A 2 -1.27 -6.99 -1.95
C PHE A 2 -2.79 -7.11 -1.78
N PRO A 3 -3.35 -8.33 -1.73
CA PRO A 3 -4.76 -8.50 -1.39
C PRO A 3 -5.06 -7.96 0.02
N LYS A 4 -6.16 -7.21 0.17
CA LYS A 4 -6.56 -6.66 1.47
C LYS A 4 -6.77 -7.75 2.52
N SER A 5 -7.33 -8.90 2.14
CA SER A 5 -7.50 -10.04 3.04
C SER A 5 -6.17 -10.61 3.53
N TYR A 6 -5.13 -10.60 2.69
CA TYR A 6 -3.78 -11.02 3.07
C TYR A 6 -3.15 -10.05 4.07
N VAL A 7 -3.20 -8.74 3.77
CA VAL A 7 -2.70 -7.69 4.67
C VAL A 7 -3.43 -7.72 6.02
N PHE A 8 -4.76 -7.91 6.01
CA PHE A 8 -5.57 -8.01 7.21
C PHE A 8 -5.14 -9.16 8.13
N ARG A 9 -4.91 -10.35 7.55
CA ARG A 9 -4.44 -11.53 8.29
C ARG A 9 -3.05 -11.34 8.89
N LYS A 10 -2.21 -10.50 8.30
CA LYS A 10 -0.88 -10.14 8.81
C LYS A 10 -0.92 -9.01 9.87
N GLY A 11 -2.10 -8.53 10.25
CA GLY A 11 -2.29 -7.49 11.26
C GLY A 11 -2.47 -6.07 10.71
N GLY A 12 -2.42 -5.90 9.39
CA GLY A 12 -2.66 -4.60 8.79
C GLY A 12 -4.14 -4.20 8.89
N ARG A 13 -4.40 -2.91 8.97
CA ARG A 13 -5.76 -2.36 9.11
C ARG A 13 -5.94 -1.15 8.21
N PRO A 14 -7.18 -0.85 7.77
CA PRO A 14 -7.47 0.45 7.18
C PRO A 14 -7.23 1.55 8.20
N VAL A 15 -6.75 2.69 7.71
CA VAL A 15 -6.62 3.91 8.51
C VAL A 15 -7.99 4.48 8.89
N VAL A 16 -8.00 5.35 9.90
CA VAL A 16 -9.18 6.10 10.33
C VAL A 16 -8.91 7.58 10.08
N TYR A 17 -9.74 8.18 9.22
CA TYR A 17 -9.69 9.59 8.87
C TYR A 17 -10.57 10.38 9.84
N GLU A 18 -9.95 11.16 10.71
CA GLU A 18 -10.62 11.99 11.71
C GLU A 18 -9.63 13.04 12.23
N THR A 19 -10.13 14.07 12.91
CA THR A 19 -9.30 14.94 13.73
C THR A 19 -8.53 14.12 14.77
N THR A 20 -7.24 14.41 14.96
CA THR A 20 -6.38 13.60 15.82
C THR A 20 -6.93 13.49 17.25
N SER A 21 -7.47 14.58 17.82
CA SER A 21 -8.07 14.57 19.16
C SER A 21 -9.25 13.60 19.23
N LYS A 22 -10.19 13.69 18.29
CA LYS A 22 -11.38 12.85 18.29
C LYS A 22 -11.06 11.39 18.02
N ALA A 23 -10.13 11.12 17.11
CA ALA A 23 -9.68 9.77 16.80
C ALA A 23 -9.07 9.06 18.03
N LYS A 24 -8.33 9.80 18.87
CA LYS A 24 -7.73 9.27 20.11
C LYS A 24 -8.75 8.99 21.22
N GLU A 25 -9.93 9.61 21.18
CA GLU A 25 -11.05 9.25 22.07
C GLU A 25 -11.75 7.96 21.63
N ILE A 26 -11.69 7.63 20.33
CA ILE A 26 -12.38 6.47 19.74
C ILE A 26 -11.48 5.23 19.76
N LEU A 27 -10.19 5.40 19.45
CA LEU A 27 -9.24 4.30 19.32
C LEU A 27 -8.37 4.14 20.57
N PRO A 28 -8.08 2.90 20.99
CA PRO A 28 -7.08 2.66 22.02
C PRO A 28 -5.69 3.11 21.55
N GLU A 29 -4.81 3.42 22.49
CA GLU A 29 -3.50 4.03 22.22
C GLU A 29 -2.60 3.17 21.32
N ASP A 30 -2.66 1.84 21.47
CA ASP A 30 -1.93 0.87 20.66
C ASP A 30 -2.42 0.78 19.21
N GLU A 31 -3.54 1.44 18.88
CA GLU A 31 -4.08 1.56 17.52
C GLU A 31 -3.90 2.95 16.90
N TRP A 32 -3.28 3.91 17.60
CA TRP A 32 -3.13 5.29 17.09
C TRP A 32 -2.31 5.40 15.80
N TRP A 33 -1.51 4.40 15.46
CA TRP A 33 -0.81 4.31 14.16
C TRP A 33 -1.78 4.30 12.96
N ARG A 34 -3.06 3.99 13.20
CA ARG A 34 -4.13 4.02 12.19
C ARG A 34 -4.67 5.42 11.92
N ILE A 35 -4.35 6.41 12.74
CA ILE A 35 -4.93 7.75 12.63
C ILE A 35 -4.29 8.49 11.45
N VAL A 36 -5.15 9.01 10.56
CA VAL A 36 -4.78 9.98 9.53
C VAL A 36 -5.56 11.24 9.79
N ARG A 37 -4.85 12.36 9.96
CA ARG A 37 -5.50 13.64 10.23
C ARG A 37 -6.39 14.00 9.04
N PHE A 38 -7.64 14.31 9.35
CA PHE A 38 -8.63 14.84 8.41
C PHE A 38 -9.22 16.11 9.01
N ASP A 39 -9.15 17.22 8.27
CA ASP A 39 -9.57 18.54 8.75
C ASP A 39 -9.98 19.42 7.55
N LEU A 40 -11.29 19.68 7.45
CA LEU A 40 -11.87 20.51 6.39
C LEU A 40 -12.25 21.91 6.89
N ASN A 41 -11.96 22.26 8.15
CA ASN A 41 -12.45 23.50 8.76
C ASN A 41 -11.67 24.76 8.35
N ARG A 42 -10.58 24.61 7.57
CA ARG A 42 -9.73 25.71 7.13
C ARG A 42 -9.62 25.68 5.61
N ASP A 43 -10.36 26.57 4.95
CA ASP A 43 -10.41 26.63 3.48
C ASP A 43 -9.04 26.85 2.83
N ASP A 44 -8.10 27.50 3.55
CA ASP A 44 -6.73 27.72 3.10
C ASP A 44 -5.78 26.54 3.38
N GLN A 45 -6.19 25.57 4.20
CA GLN A 45 -5.36 24.49 4.74
C GLN A 45 -6.16 23.19 4.90
N ILE A 46 -6.88 22.79 3.85
CA ILE A 46 -7.63 21.54 3.82
C ILE A 46 -6.67 20.35 3.94
N ILE A 47 -6.95 19.45 4.88
CA ILE A 47 -6.24 18.18 5.04
C ILE A 47 -7.21 17.05 4.72
N ASP A 48 -7.11 16.50 3.51
CA ASP A 48 -7.93 15.37 3.06
C ASP A 48 -7.10 14.33 2.30
N TRP A 49 -6.94 13.17 2.92
CA TRP A 49 -6.23 12.00 2.37
C TRP A 49 -7.18 10.81 2.13
N THR A 50 -8.49 11.04 2.16
CA THR A 50 -9.49 9.96 2.05
C THR A 50 -9.42 9.22 0.70
N HIS A 51 -8.96 9.91 -0.35
CA HIS A 51 -8.75 9.37 -1.68
C HIS A 51 -7.64 8.30 -1.76
N GLU A 52 -6.67 8.32 -0.84
CA GLU A 52 -5.58 7.33 -0.82
C GLU A 52 -6.05 5.94 -0.37
N ARG A 53 -7.16 5.88 0.39
CA ARG A 53 -7.75 4.63 0.92
C ARG A 53 -6.69 3.75 1.60
N GLU A 54 -5.86 4.39 2.43
CA GLU A 54 -4.62 3.86 2.98
C GLU A 54 -4.85 2.67 3.94
N TRP A 55 -3.90 1.72 3.94
CA TRP A 55 -3.81 0.63 4.91
C TRP A 55 -2.43 0.67 5.57
N ARG A 56 -2.37 0.48 6.89
CA ARG A 56 -1.12 0.49 7.68
C ARG A 56 -0.91 -0.82 8.43
N LEU A 57 0.34 -1.06 8.77
CA LEU A 57 0.78 -2.09 9.71
C LEU A 57 2.00 -1.51 10.45
N PRO A 58 2.05 -1.56 11.79
CA PRO A 58 3.19 -1.04 12.53
C PRO A 58 4.45 -1.89 12.29
N GLY A 59 5.59 -1.24 12.08
CA GLY A 59 6.88 -1.90 11.84
C GLY A 59 7.06 -2.42 10.41
N ASN A 60 7.81 -3.51 10.27
CA ASN A 60 8.16 -4.06 8.96
C ASN A 60 7.10 -5.03 8.44
N PHE A 61 6.64 -4.82 7.20
CA PHE A 61 5.73 -5.74 6.53
C PHE A 61 6.50 -6.89 5.88
N LYS A 62 6.53 -8.04 6.54
CA LYS A 62 7.04 -9.29 5.94
C LYS A 62 5.97 -9.91 5.06
N PHE A 63 6.31 -10.22 3.81
CA PHE A 63 5.37 -10.81 2.87
C PHE A 63 5.96 -11.92 2.01
N ASP A 64 5.06 -12.77 1.53
CA ASP A 64 5.36 -13.86 0.60
C ASP A 64 5.26 -13.30 -0.83
N LEU A 65 6.24 -13.60 -1.69
CA LEU A 65 6.25 -13.10 -3.07
C LEU A 65 4.98 -13.49 -3.84
N SER A 66 4.44 -14.69 -3.57
CA SER A 66 3.21 -15.20 -4.17
C SER A 66 1.96 -14.36 -3.90
N GLU A 67 2.02 -13.39 -2.99
CA GLU A 67 0.94 -12.46 -2.70
C GLU A 67 1.20 -11.05 -3.25
N ALA A 68 2.40 -10.79 -3.78
CA ALA A 68 2.79 -9.51 -4.35
C ALA A 68 2.42 -9.41 -5.84
N THR A 69 1.62 -8.40 -6.19
CA THR A 69 1.38 -8.00 -7.59
C THR A 69 2.19 -6.73 -7.90
N VAL A 70 3.05 -6.76 -8.92
CA VAL A 70 3.88 -5.61 -9.30
C VAL A 70 3.11 -4.70 -10.25
N LEU A 71 3.05 -3.41 -9.96
CA LEU A 71 2.48 -2.40 -10.86
C LEU A 71 3.58 -1.71 -11.64
N LEU A 72 3.47 -1.68 -12.97
CA LEU A 72 4.46 -1.03 -13.83
C LEU A 72 3.75 -0.03 -14.77
N PRO A 73 4.29 1.18 -14.94
CA PRO A 73 3.57 2.26 -15.62
C PRO A 73 3.45 2.02 -17.12
N ASN A 74 4.44 1.39 -17.74
CA ASN A 74 4.55 1.24 -19.19
C ASN A 74 5.51 0.09 -19.56
N LYS A 75 5.66 -0.15 -20.87
CA LYS A 75 6.56 -1.18 -21.41
C LYS A 75 8.01 -0.99 -20.96
N TYR A 76 8.51 0.23 -20.90
CA TYR A 76 9.88 0.49 -20.44
C TYR A 76 10.08 0.02 -18.99
N GLY A 77 9.12 0.32 -18.10
CA GLY A 77 9.13 -0.15 -16.72
C GLY A 77 9.06 -1.68 -16.61
N TYR A 78 8.26 -2.32 -17.47
CA TYR A 78 8.20 -3.78 -17.60
C TYR A 78 9.54 -4.39 -17.98
N ASP A 79 10.13 -3.93 -19.09
CA ASP A 79 11.40 -4.47 -19.60
C ASP A 79 12.54 -4.23 -18.59
N ARG A 80 12.56 -3.08 -17.91
CA ARG A 80 13.54 -2.79 -16.85
C ARG A 80 13.36 -3.69 -15.63
N PHE A 81 12.12 -3.94 -15.20
CA PHE A 81 11.83 -4.81 -14.07
C PHE A 81 12.34 -6.24 -14.31
N LEU A 82 12.11 -6.79 -15.51
CA LEU A 82 12.60 -8.13 -15.85
C LEU A 82 14.13 -8.23 -15.78
N LYS A 83 14.84 -7.26 -16.36
CA LYS A 83 16.32 -7.21 -16.27
C LYS A 83 16.82 -7.19 -14.83
N LEU A 84 16.20 -6.37 -13.98
CA LEU A 84 16.57 -6.30 -12.57
C LEU A 84 16.28 -7.62 -11.84
N CYS A 85 15.25 -8.37 -12.22
CA CYS A 85 14.99 -9.69 -11.64
C CYS A 85 16.05 -10.71 -12.04
N GLU A 86 16.53 -10.67 -13.29
CA GLU A 86 17.62 -11.54 -13.78
C GLU A 86 18.95 -11.28 -13.06
N GLU A 87 19.17 -10.07 -12.56
CA GLU A 87 20.36 -9.69 -11.79
C GLU A 87 20.33 -10.20 -10.34
N VAL A 88 19.19 -10.69 -9.85
CA VAL A 88 19.06 -11.23 -8.49
C VAL A 88 19.35 -12.74 -8.50
N ASP A 89 20.49 -13.11 -7.93
CA ASP A 89 20.87 -14.52 -7.78
C ASP A 89 20.00 -15.24 -6.73
N GLY A 90 19.63 -16.48 -7.04
CA GLY A 90 19.04 -17.42 -6.07
C GLY A 90 17.53 -17.33 -5.88
N VAL A 91 16.83 -16.47 -6.63
CA VAL A 91 15.35 -16.43 -6.63
C VAL A 91 14.82 -16.06 -8.01
N ASP A 92 13.91 -16.86 -8.55
CA ASP A 92 13.17 -16.49 -9.77
C ASP A 92 11.94 -15.66 -9.38
N ILE A 93 12.19 -14.36 -9.16
CA ILE A 93 11.18 -13.40 -8.71
C ILE A 93 9.95 -13.43 -9.63
N VAL A 94 10.15 -13.54 -10.94
CA VAL A 94 9.07 -13.46 -11.93
C VAL A 94 8.13 -14.65 -11.79
N SER A 95 8.68 -15.85 -11.52
CA SER A 95 7.88 -17.05 -11.27
C SER A 95 7.19 -17.07 -9.91
N GLU A 96 7.77 -16.40 -8.91
CA GLU A 96 7.28 -16.45 -7.53
C GLU A 96 6.24 -15.37 -7.20
N ILE A 97 6.23 -14.25 -7.92
CA ILE A 97 5.24 -13.19 -7.69
C ILE A 97 3.85 -13.59 -8.16
N LYS A 98 2.83 -12.97 -7.55
CA LYS A 98 1.42 -13.19 -7.93
C LYS A 98 1.11 -12.77 -9.38
N GLY A 99 1.83 -11.77 -9.87
CA GLY A 99 1.68 -11.28 -11.24
C GLY A 99 2.13 -9.84 -11.41
N ILE A 100 2.06 -9.37 -12.65
CA ILE A 100 2.45 -8.02 -13.06
C ILE A 100 1.27 -7.36 -13.76
N VAL A 101 0.98 -6.11 -13.41
CA VAL A 101 -0.02 -5.28 -14.08
C VAL A 101 0.69 -4.12 -14.77
N SER A 102 0.58 -4.06 -16.09
CA SER A 102 1.06 -2.95 -16.90
C SER A 102 -0.05 -1.92 -17.07
N LEU A 103 0.08 -0.76 -16.41
CA LEU A 103 -0.95 0.28 -16.42
C LEU A 103 -1.17 0.85 -17.82
N GLY A 104 -0.11 0.95 -18.62
CA GLY A 104 -0.18 1.40 -20.01
C GLY A 104 -1.05 0.52 -20.91
N ALA A 105 -1.31 -0.74 -20.55
CA ALA A 105 -2.21 -1.64 -21.30
C ALA A 105 -3.65 -1.63 -20.77
N VAL A 106 -3.91 -0.94 -19.66
CA VAL A 106 -5.23 -0.85 -19.02
C VAL A 106 -5.89 0.50 -19.31
N PHE A 107 -5.10 1.57 -19.35
CA PHE A 107 -5.59 2.94 -19.50
C PHE A 107 -5.48 3.48 -20.94
N TYR A 108 -4.98 2.68 -21.89
CA TYR A 108 -4.85 3.04 -23.31
C TYR A 108 -5.18 1.84 -24.21
#